data_AF-A0A1F9R7L9-F1
#
_entry.id   AF-A0A1F9R7L9-F1
#
_cell.length_a   1.000
_cell.length_b   1.000
_cell.length_c   1.000
_cell.angle_alpha   90.00
_cell.angle_beta   90.00
_cell.angle_gamma   90.00
#
_symmetry.space_group_name_H-M   'P 1'
#
loop_
_entity.id
_entity.type
_entity.pdbx_description
1 polymer ?
#
loop_
_entity_poly.entity_id
_entity_poly.type
_entity_poly.pdbx_seq_one_letter_code
_entity_poly.pdbx_strand_id
1 'polypeptide(L)'
;MNHRGSILLHVLVTGVIVALIAGMIMRITLLRYVVTSRTHKASQMKRYDEAALARIHSSWSNAPYGGVLLSISCADNVPGYRCSPPSTIPPGACDCTCTPAAAGDPTVIASAAGSACQLRIDSVDMP
;
A
#
# COMPACT_ATOMS: atom_id res chain seq x y z
N MET A 1 49.94 47.73 -7.56
CA MET A 1 48.59 47.37 -7.07
C MET A 1 48.09 46.18 -7.87
N ASN A 2 48.04 45.00 -7.25
CA ASN A 2 47.81 43.71 -7.90
C ASN A 2 46.31 43.43 -8.13
N HIS A 3 45.62 44.26 -8.92
CA HIS A 3 44.20 44.07 -9.22
C HIS A 3 43.91 42.74 -9.94
N ARG A 4 44.83 42.26 -10.76
CA ARG A 4 44.67 40.99 -11.50
C ARG A 4 44.64 39.76 -10.59
N GLY A 5 45.39 39.77 -9.47
CA GLY A 5 45.40 38.67 -8.50
C GLY A 5 44.12 38.58 -7.67
N SER A 6 43.52 39.73 -7.34
CA SER A 6 42.25 39.78 -6.59
C SER A 6 41.06 39.28 -7.41
N ILE A 7 41.01 39.61 -8.70
CA ILE A 7 39.94 39.13 -9.60
C ILE A 7 40.00 37.62 -9.76
N LEU A 8 41.19 37.04 -9.96
CA LEU A 8 41.37 35.58 -10.06
C LEU A 8 40.97 34.86 -8.78
N LEU A 9 41.33 35.40 -7.61
CA LEU A 9 40.91 34.84 -6.32
C LEU A 9 39.38 34.85 -6.18
N HIS A 10 38.73 35.96 -6.56
CA HIS A 10 37.29 36.10 -6.43
C HIS A 10 36.53 35.12 -7.32
N VAL A 11 36.97 34.93 -8.58
CA VAL A 11 36.39 33.95 -9.51
C VAL A 11 36.57 32.51 -9.01
N LEU A 12 37.72 32.21 -8.40
CA LEU A 12 37.99 30.88 -7.86
C LEU A 12 37.11 30.59 -6.64
N VAL A 13 36.96 31.57 -5.75
CA VAL A 13 36.09 31.46 -4.57
C VAL A 13 34.62 31.31 -4.96
N THR A 14 34.12 32.12 -5.90
CA THR A 14 32.74 32.00 -6.37
C THR A 14 32.50 30.66 -7.08
N GLY A 15 33.47 30.17 -7.88
CA GLY A 15 33.40 28.85 -8.51
C GLY A 15 33.29 27.71 -7.48
N VAL A 16 34.11 27.74 -6.43
CA VAL A 16 34.06 26.75 -5.34
C VAL A 16 32.72 26.80 -4.60
N ILE A 17 32.22 28.00 -4.29
CA ILE A 17 30.92 28.18 -3.62
C ILE A 17 29.79 27.60 -4.48
N VAL A 18 29.76 27.89 -5.79
CA VAL A 18 28.74 27.34 -6.70
C VAL A 18 28.82 25.81 -6.77
N ALA A 19 30.03 25.24 -6.84
CA ALA A 19 30.21 23.80 -6.84
C ALA A 19 29.71 23.13 -5.55
N LEU A 20 29.96 23.76 -4.38
CA LEU A 20 29.47 23.27 -3.10
C LEU A 20 27.93 23.35 -3.01
N ILE A 21 27.33 24.44 -3.48
CA ILE A 21 25.87 24.60 -3.54
C ILE A 21 25.27 23.53 -4.46
N ALA A 22 25.83 23.33 -5.65
CA ALA A 22 25.37 22.30 -6.58
C ALA A 22 25.46 20.89 -5.98
N GLY A 23 26.57 20.56 -5.30
CA GLY A 23 26.73 19.28 -4.60
C GLY A 23 25.71 19.06 -3.49
N MET A 24 25.41 20.10 -2.71
CA MET A 24 24.37 20.07 -1.67
C MET A 24 22.98 19.82 -2.27
N ILE A 25 22.62 20.52 -3.35
CA ILE A 25 21.33 20.35 -4.03
C ILE A 25 21.20 18.93 -4.60
N MET A 26 22.26 18.40 -5.23
CA MET A 26 22.26 17.04 -5.77
C MET A 26 22.06 16.00 -4.67
N ARG A 27 22.70 16.18 -3.50
CA ARG A 27 22.51 15.27 -2.36
C ARG A 27 21.08 15.32 -1.81
N ILE A 28 20.51 16.52 -1.65
CA ILE A 28 19.14 16.68 -1.16
C ILE A 28 18.13 16.06 -2.12
N THR A 29 18.31 16.25 -3.43
CA THR A 29 17.42 15.69 -4.45
C THR A 29 17.50 14.16 -4.51
N LEU A 30 18.70 13.57 -4.39
CA LEU A 30 18.86 12.12 -4.30
C LEU A 30 18.18 11.52 -3.08
N LEU A 31 18.33 12.14 -1.90
CA LEU A 31 17.65 11.68 -0.68
C LEU A 31 16.13 11.77 -0.82
N ARG A 32 15.62 12.89 -1.34
CA ARG A 32 14.18 13.04 -1.62
C ARG A 32 13.69 11.99 -2.60
N TYR A 33 14.44 11.71 -3.66
CA TYR A 33 14.10 10.69 -4.65
C TYR A 33 14.03 9.28 -4.03
N VAL A 34 14.99 8.90 -3.19
CA VAL A 34 14.97 7.59 -2.52
C VAL A 34 13.78 7.48 -1.58
N VAL A 35 13.50 8.52 -0.79
CA VAL A 35 12.33 8.53 0.11
C VAL A 35 11.04 8.46 -0.68
N THR A 36 10.87 9.29 -1.71
CA THR A 36 9.64 9.32 -2.52
C THR A 36 9.44 8.02 -3.28
N SER A 37 10.48 7.42 -3.85
CA SER A 37 10.37 6.14 -4.56
C SER A 37 9.88 5.00 -3.64
N ARG A 38 10.38 4.93 -2.41
CA ARG A 38 9.92 3.96 -1.40
C ARG A 38 8.48 4.22 -0.98
N THR A 39 8.11 5.48 -0.75
CA THR A 39 6.74 5.84 -0.38
C THR A 39 5.75 5.63 -1.53
N HIS A 40 6.18 5.81 -2.78
CA HIS A 40 5.33 5.55 -3.95
C HIS A 40 4.99 4.07 -4.06
N LYS A 41 5.97 3.18 -3.92
CA LYS A 41 5.71 1.73 -3.92
C LYS A 41 4.77 1.33 -2.78
N ALA A 42 5.04 1.78 -1.56
CA ALA A 42 4.20 1.47 -0.40
C ALA A 42 2.77 2.02 -0.54
N SER A 43 2.61 3.23 -1.08
CA SER A 43 1.28 3.82 -1.28
C SER A 43 0.49 3.14 -2.41
N GLN A 44 1.16 2.69 -3.46
CA GLN A 44 0.51 1.91 -4.52
C GLN A 44 0.03 0.57 -3.98
N MET A 45 0.88 -0.15 -3.26
CA MET A 45 0.55 -1.42 -2.61
C MET A 45 -0.66 -1.27 -1.68
N LYS A 46 -0.64 -0.26 -0.80
CA LYS A 46 -1.77 0.05 0.07
C LYS A 46 -3.07 0.30 -0.70
N ARG A 47 -3.02 1.02 -1.82
CA ARG A 47 -4.22 1.27 -2.65
C ARG A 47 -4.74 -0.03 -3.30
N TYR A 48 -3.85 -0.92 -3.73
CA TYR A 48 -4.24 -2.23 -4.25
C TYR A 48 -4.89 -3.09 -3.17
N ASP A 49 -4.32 -3.11 -1.97
CA ASP A 49 -4.87 -3.84 -0.81
C ASP A 49 -6.24 -3.30 -0.40
N GLU A 50 -6.39 -1.97 -0.31
CA GLU A 50 -7.68 -1.34 -0.02
C GLU A 50 -8.73 -1.63 -1.09
N ALA A 51 -8.33 -1.67 -2.37
CA ALA A 51 -9.24 -2.03 -3.46
C ALA A 51 -9.67 -3.50 -3.39
N ALA A 52 -8.77 -4.41 -3.04
CA ALA A 52 -9.08 -5.83 -2.81
C ALA A 52 -10.05 -6.02 -1.64
N LEU A 53 -9.78 -5.33 -0.53
CA LEU A 53 -10.65 -5.36 0.65
C LEU A 53 -12.04 -4.81 0.35
N ALA A 54 -12.14 -3.72 -0.41
CA ALA A 54 -13.42 -3.15 -0.81
C ALA A 54 -14.26 -4.12 -1.66
N ARG A 55 -13.62 -4.87 -2.58
CA ARG A 55 -14.29 -5.92 -3.36
C ARG A 55 -14.89 -6.99 -2.45
N ILE A 56 -14.07 -7.52 -1.54
CA ILE A 56 -14.49 -8.57 -0.59
C ILE A 56 -15.58 -8.06 0.34
N HIS A 57 -15.41 -6.86 0.90
CA HIS A 57 -16.41 -6.25 1.76
C HIS A 57 -17.73 -6.07 1.02
N SER A 58 -17.71 -5.61 -0.23
CA SER A 58 -18.94 -5.43 -1.02
C SER A 58 -19.65 -6.75 -1.35
N SER A 59 -18.92 -7.85 -1.55
CA SER A 59 -19.52 -9.17 -1.72
C SER A 59 -20.08 -9.74 -0.42
N TRP A 60 -19.47 -9.39 0.72
CA TRP A 60 -19.82 -9.93 2.04
C TRP A 60 -20.88 -9.11 2.77
N SER A 61 -21.03 -7.82 2.44
CA SER A 61 -21.97 -6.89 3.06
C SER A 61 -23.40 -6.96 2.50
N ASN A 62 -23.68 -7.88 1.58
CA ASN A 62 -24.92 -7.88 0.78
C ASN A 62 -25.73 -9.19 0.85
N ALA A 63 -25.55 -10.03 1.87
CA ALA A 63 -26.40 -11.21 2.07
C ALA A 63 -27.49 -10.94 3.13
N PRO A 64 -28.67 -10.41 2.77
CA PRO A 64 -29.82 -10.43 3.66
C PRO A 64 -30.29 -11.87 3.83
N TYR A 65 -30.17 -12.41 5.05
CA TYR A 65 -30.79 -13.67 5.42
C TYR A 65 -31.74 -13.42 6.59
N GLY A 66 -33.06 -13.45 6.33
CA GLY A 66 -34.08 -13.26 7.37
C GLY A 66 -34.20 -11.84 7.95
N GLY A 67 -33.80 -10.79 7.22
CA GLY A 67 -33.98 -9.39 7.66
C GLY A 67 -32.92 -8.84 8.61
N VAL A 68 -31.87 -9.61 8.90
CA VAL A 68 -30.72 -9.19 9.71
C VAL A 68 -29.52 -8.92 8.78
N LEU A 69 -28.99 -7.70 8.81
CA LEU A 69 -27.72 -7.35 8.18
C LEU A 69 -26.58 -7.92 9.04
N LEU A 70 -26.10 -9.11 8.70
CA LEU A 70 -24.84 -9.59 9.26
C LEU A 70 -23.66 -8.91 8.55
N SER A 71 -22.67 -8.51 9.35
CA SER A 71 -21.60 -7.63 8.92
C SER A 71 -20.65 -8.27 7.91
N ILE A 72 -20.38 -9.58 8.01
CA ILE A 72 -19.45 -10.30 7.13
C ILE A 72 -19.90 -11.76 6.99
N SER A 73 -19.99 -12.28 5.76
CA SER A 73 -20.19 -13.71 5.48
C SER A 73 -19.16 -14.20 4.47
N CYS A 74 -18.43 -15.26 4.82
CA CYS A 74 -17.42 -15.89 3.97
C CYS A 74 -18.06 -16.61 2.78
N ALA A 75 -18.46 -15.85 1.77
CA ALA A 75 -19.10 -16.35 0.57
C ALA A 75 -18.08 -16.61 -0.56
N ASP A 76 -18.32 -17.66 -1.35
CA ASP A 76 -17.52 -18.04 -2.52
C ASP A 76 -17.87 -17.27 -3.80
N ASN A 77 -18.73 -16.25 -3.70
CA ASN A 77 -19.20 -15.45 -4.83
C ASN A 77 -18.36 -14.20 -5.07
N VAL A 78 -17.17 -14.10 -4.46
CA VAL A 78 -16.27 -12.95 -4.65
C VAL A 78 -15.57 -13.08 -6.01
N PRO A 79 -15.77 -12.13 -6.95
CA PRO A 79 -15.10 -12.19 -8.24
C PRO A 79 -13.58 -12.14 -8.10
N GLY A 80 -12.88 -13.14 -8.64
CA GLY A 80 -11.42 -13.22 -8.62
C GLY A 80 -10.83 -13.77 -7.32
N TYR A 81 -11.64 -14.19 -6.35
CA TYR A 81 -11.18 -14.83 -5.12
C TYR A 81 -11.84 -16.19 -4.91
N ARG A 82 -11.14 -17.08 -4.23
CA ARG A 82 -11.63 -18.38 -3.77
C ARG A 82 -11.50 -18.43 -2.26
N CYS A 83 -12.62 -18.53 -1.56
CA CYS A 83 -12.67 -18.48 -0.11
C CYS A 83 -12.80 -19.91 0.46
N SER A 84 -12.16 -20.18 1.59
CA SER A 84 -12.26 -21.50 2.23
C SER A 84 -12.09 -21.42 3.74
N PRO A 85 -12.93 -22.10 4.53
CA PRO A 85 -14.18 -22.75 4.10
C PRO A 85 -15.26 -21.71 3.72
N PRO A 86 -16.07 -21.95 2.67
CA PRO A 86 -17.24 -21.13 2.42
C PRO A 86 -18.31 -21.39 3.49
N SER A 87 -18.86 -20.33 4.06
CA SER A 87 -20.06 -20.43 4.89
C SER A 87 -21.27 -19.89 4.13
N THR A 88 -22.25 -20.75 3.92
CA THR A 88 -23.57 -20.39 3.38
C THR A 88 -24.62 -20.21 4.48
N ILE A 89 -24.25 -20.40 5.76
CA ILE A 89 -25.18 -20.41 6.89
C ILE A 89 -24.87 -19.23 7.83
N PRO A 90 -25.84 -18.36 8.15
CA PRO A 90 -25.68 -17.33 9.17
C PRO A 90 -25.55 -17.92 10.59
N PRO A 91 -24.71 -17.34 11.47
CA PRO A 91 -23.80 -16.24 11.21
C PRO A 91 -22.63 -16.75 10.37
N GLY A 92 -22.35 -16.08 9.25
CA GLY A 92 -21.23 -16.47 8.38
C GLY A 92 -19.98 -16.68 9.23
N ALA A 93 -19.27 -17.79 9.03
CA ALA A 93 -18.12 -18.11 9.86
C ALA A 93 -17.09 -16.99 9.66
N CYS A 94 -16.68 -16.32 10.73
CA CYS A 94 -15.61 -15.34 10.65
C CYS A 94 -14.25 -16.00 10.39
N ASP A 95 -14.15 -17.30 10.13
CA ASP A 95 -12.89 -18.04 9.99
C ASP A 95 -12.78 -18.59 8.57
N CYS A 96 -12.41 -17.72 7.63
CA CYS A 96 -12.15 -18.13 6.25
C CYS A 96 -10.97 -17.39 5.63
N THR A 97 -10.34 -18.03 4.67
CA THR A 97 -9.24 -17.46 3.89
C THR A 97 -9.65 -17.36 2.42
N CYS A 98 -9.61 -16.15 1.88
CA CYS A 98 -9.84 -15.84 0.48
C CYS A 98 -8.52 -15.67 -0.25
N THR A 99 -8.22 -16.65 -1.08
CA THR A 99 -7.04 -16.65 -1.95
C THR A 99 -7.41 -16.04 -3.30
N PRO A 100 -6.60 -15.14 -3.87
CA PRO A 100 -6.87 -14.58 -5.18
C PRO A 100 -6.61 -15.61 -6.28
N ALA A 101 -7.42 -15.57 -7.33
CA ALA A 101 -7.26 -16.42 -8.51
C ALA A 101 -6.15 -15.91 -9.45
N ALA A 102 -5.78 -14.63 -9.34
CA ALA A 102 -4.73 -13.99 -10.13
C ALA A 102 -3.52 -13.64 -9.24
N ALA A 103 -2.31 -13.78 -9.79
CA ALA A 103 -1.09 -13.34 -9.12
C ALA A 103 -1.06 -11.81 -9.03
N GLY A 104 -0.78 -11.26 -7.85
CA GLY A 104 -0.65 -9.81 -7.59
C GLY A 104 -1.76 -9.22 -6.72
N ASP A 105 -2.87 -9.93 -6.51
CA ASP A 105 -3.85 -9.59 -5.49
C ASP A 105 -3.40 -10.16 -4.12
N PRO A 106 -3.79 -9.55 -2.99
CA PRO A 106 -3.44 -10.06 -1.66
C PRO A 106 -4.35 -11.21 -1.22
N THR A 107 -3.90 -12.02 -0.26
CA THR A 107 -4.79 -12.97 0.43
C THR A 107 -5.54 -12.25 1.53
N VAL A 108 -6.85 -12.50 1.66
CA VAL A 108 -7.67 -11.89 2.72
C VAL A 108 -8.17 -12.95 3.67
N ILE A 109 -8.00 -12.69 4.96
CA ILE A 109 -8.35 -13.61 6.03
C ILE A 109 -9.44 -12.93 6.86
N ALA A 110 -10.57 -13.58 6.99
CA ALA A 110 -11.52 -13.30 8.03
C ALA A 110 -11.09 -14.09 9.28
N SER A 111 -11.07 -13.43 10.44
CA SER A 111 -10.96 -14.10 11.74
C SER A 111 -12.00 -13.57 12.72
N ALA A 112 -12.53 -14.42 13.61
CA ALA A 112 -13.35 -13.94 14.73
C ALA A 112 -12.53 -13.09 15.71
N ALA A 113 -12.98 -11.85 15.98
CA ALA A 113 -12.40 -10.94 16.97
C ALA A 113 -13.49 -10.60 18.01
N GLY A 114 -13.74 -11.53 18.92
CA GLY A 114 -14.82 -11.40 19.91
C GLY A 114 -16.19 -11.57 19.25
N SER A 115 -17.04 -10.53 19.31
CA SER A 115 -18.38 -10.54 18.70
C SER A 115 -18.43 -10.00 17.26
N ALA A 116 -17.29 -9.63 16.68
CA ALA A 116 -17.19 -9.11 15.31
C ALA A 116 -16.19 -9.93 14.47
N CYS A 117 -16.42 -10.01 13.16
CA CYS A 117 -15.42 -10.52 12.23
C CYS A 117 -14.40 -9.43 11.91
N GLN A 118 -13.11 -9.74 11.98
CA GLN A 118 -12.03 -8.87 11.54
C GLN A 118 -11.49 -9.36 10.20
N LEU A 119 -11.21 -8.42 9.29
CA LEU A 119 -10.54 -8.68 8.02
C LEU A 119 -9.06 -8.34 8.15
N ARG A 120 -8.18 -9.28 7.78
CA ARG A 120 -6.74 -9.07 7.66
C ARG A 120 -6.32 -9.33 6.22
N ILE A 121 -5.34 -8.58 5.75
CA ILE A 121 -4.76 -8.71 4.41
C ILE A 121 -3.33 -9.23 4.60
N ASP A 122 -3.05 -10.37 3.99
CA ASP A 122 -1.71 -10.91 3.82
C ASP A 122 -1.31 -10.66 2.36
N SER A 123 -0.71 -9.50 2.10
CA SER A 123 -0.22 -9.12 0.77
C SER A 123 1.09 -9.83 0.46
N VAL A 124 1.20 -10.41 -0.73
CA VAL A 124 2.49 -10.86 -1.25
C VAL A 124 3.23 -9.62 -1.77
N ASP A 125 4.51 -9.45 -1.43
CA ASP A 125 5.33 -8.37 -1.97
C ASP A 125 5.18 -8.32 -3.50
N MET A 126 4.69 -7.19 -4.02
CA MET A 126 4.50 -6.99 -5.45
C MET A 126 5.87 -7.06 -6.15
N PRO A 127 6.05 -7.89 -7.20
CA PRO A 127 7.34 -8.03 -7.88
C PRO A 127 7.82 -6.73 -8.55
#